data_AF-A0A4U0MVQ2-F1
#
_entry.id   AF-A0A4U0MVQ2-F1
#
_cell.length_a   1.000
_cell.length_b   1.000
_cell.length_c   1.000
_cell.angle_alpha   90.00
_cell.angle_beta   90.00
_cell.angle_gamma   90.00
#
_symmetry.space_group_name_H-M   'P 1'
#
loop_
_entity.id
_entity.type
_entity.pdbx_description
1 polymer ?
#
loop_
_entity_poly.entity_id
_entity_poly.type
_entity_poly.pdbx_seq_one_letter_code
_entity_poly.pdbx_strand_id
1 'polypeptide(L)'
;MTLDQELAAAVAIARIGLERLRDVATRTADVAPHAAALQALRKGVLEAVGETIGTIAVSVTEVDGDDEQIERVTELLDEAQAYVEDSTGDRLDRVLEILTPMLLACEDCGQKKPEVRVMPDPFSTAVYPEEPDHYQMPLCPPCATARFEES
;
A
#
# COMPACT_ATOMS: atom_id res chain seq x y z
N MET A 1 -21.71 -2.58 -22.46
CA MET A 1 -21.74 -1.74 -21.24
C MET A 1 -21.65 -0.30 -21.72
N THR A 2 -22.39 0.64 -21.13
CA THR A 2 -22.25 2.07 -21.48
C THR A 2 -21.08 2.68 -20.71
N LEU A 3 -20.55 3.82 -21.17
CA LEU A 3 -19.49 4.55 -20.45
C LEU A 3 -19.89 4.85 -19.00
N ASP A 4 -21.13 5.31 -18.77
CA ASP A 4 -21.63 5.58 -17.42
C ASP A 4 -21.65 4.32 -16.54
N GLN A 5 -21.97 3.15 -17.12
CA GLN A 5 -21.94 1.87 -16.40
C GLN A 5 -20.50 1.45 -16.08
N GLU A 6 -19.55 1.67 -16.99
CA GLU A 6 -18.13 1.41 -16.80
C GLU A 6 -17.56 2.25 -15.65
N LEU A 7 -17.79 3.56 -15.69
CA LEU A 7 -17.33 4.49 -14.66
C LEU A 7 -17.99 4.22 -13.30
N ALA A 8 -19.28 3.93 -13.27
CA ALA A 8 -19.98 3.57 -12.03
C ALA A 8 -19.42 2.27 -11.42
N ALA A 9 -19.13 1.27 -12.25
CA ALA A 9 -18.51 0.03 -11.79
C ALA A 9 -17.10 0.26 -11.23
N ALA A 10 -16.27 1.05 -11.93
CA ALA A 10 -14.92 1.38 -11.46
C ALA A 10 -14.94 2.11 -10.11
N VAL A 11 -15.83 3.11 -9.94
CA VAL A 11 -16.01 3.81 -8.67
C VAL A 11 -16.47 2.86 -7.56
N ALA A 12 -17.39 1.94 -7.84
CA ALA A 12 -17.86 0.96 -6.86
C ALA A 12 -16.72 0.05 -6.37
N ILE A 13 -15.86 -0.42 -7.29
CA ILE A 13 -14.69 -1.24 -6.96
C ILE A 13 -13.72 -0.47 -6.05
N ALA A 14 -13.39 0.78 -6.40
CA ALA A 14 -12.51 1.62 -5.60
C ALA A 14 -13.07 1.84 -4.18
N ARG A 15 -14.37 2.12 -4.05
CA ARG A 15 -15.04 2.30 -2.74
C ARG A 15 -14.99 1.04 -1.91
N ILE A 16 -15.26 -0.13 -2.49
CA ILE A 16 -15.15 -1.42 -1.79
C ILE A 16 -13.71 -1.64 -1.32
N GLY A 17 -12.71 -1.35 -2.14
CA GLY A 17 -11.29 -1.44 -1.76
C GLY A 17 -10.95 -0.57 -0.55
N LEU A 18 -11.36 0.70 -0.57
CA LEU A 18 -11.16 1.63 0.55
C LEU A 18 -11.89 1.20 1.82
N GLU A 19 -13.10 0.68 1.70
CA GLU A 19 -13.85 0.15 2.84
C GLU A 19 -13.13 -1.04 3.48
N ARG A 20 -12.53 -1.92 2.67
CA ARG A 20 -11.72 -3.05 3.15
C ARG A 20 -10.44 -2.58 3.84
N LEU A 21 -9.74 -1.58 3.31
CA LEU A 21 -8.56 -1.00 3.97
C LEU A 21 -8.92 -0.42 5.34
N ARG A 22 -9.99 0.37 5.41
CA ARG A 22 -10.50 0.92 6.68
C ARG A 22 -10.82 -0.20 7.66
N ASP A 23 -11.57 -1.19 7.20
CA ASP A 23 -12.03 -2.32 8.01
C ASP A 23 -10.87 -3.17 8.55
N VAL A 24 -9.84 -3.45 7.75
CA VAL A 24 -8.61 -4.11 8.22
C VAL A 24 -7.87 -3.25 9.25
N ALA A 25 -7.77 -1.93 9.00
CA ALA A 25 -7.09 -1.03 9.92
C ALA A 25 -7.81 -0.93 11.27
N THR A 26 -9.15 -0.88 11.33
CA THR A 26 -9.86 -0.49 12.56
C THR A 26 -10.35 -1.66 13.43
N ARG A 27 -10.15 -2.91 13.01
CA ARG A 27 -10.60 -4.10 13.76
C ARG A 27 -9.69 -4.52 14.91
N THR A 28 -8.53 -3.92 15.04
CA THR A 28 -7.51 -4.27 16.01
C THR A 28 -6.90 -3.01 16.62
N ALA A 29 -6.34 -3.15 17.82
CA ALA A 29 -5.52 -2.13 18.46
C ALA A 29 -4.03 -2.23 18.05
N ASP A 30 -3.66 -3.26 17.28
CA ASP A 30 -2.28 -3.48 16.84
C ASP A 30 -1.83 -2.44 15.82
N VAL A 31 -0.60 -1.95 15.97
CA VAL A 31 -0.03 -0.94 15.07
C VAL A 31 0.25 -1.48 13.67
N ALA A 32 0.57 -2.77 13.53
CA ALA A 32 0.94 -3.35 12.25
C ALA A 32 -0.17 -3.23 11.18
N PRO A 33 -1.43 -3.62 11.44
CA PRO A 33 -2.52 -3.44 10.48
C PRO A 33 -2.81 -1.97 10.13
N HIS A 34 -2.63 -1.03 11.07
CA HIS A 34 -2.73 0.40 10.78
C HIS A 34 -1.64 0.84 9.80
N ALA A 35 -0.37 0.48 10.08
CA ALA A 35 0.75 0.82 9.22
C ALA A 35 0.62 0.18 7.83
N ALA A 36 0.18 -1.07 7.74
CA ALA A 36 -0.08 -1.76 6.47
C ALA A 36 -1.14 -1.03 5.63
N ALA A 37 -2.26 -0.64 6.25
CA ALA A 37 -3.33 0.07 5.55
C ALA A 37 -2.89 1.45 5.06
N LEU A 38 -2.10 2.18 5.85
CA LEU A 38 -1.54 3.48 5.46
C LEU A 38 -0.51 3.34 4.33
N GLN A 39 0.33 2.30 4.35
CA GLN A 39 1.24 1.99 3.24
C GLN A 39 0.47 1.66 1.95
N ALA A 40 -0.62 0.90 2.05
CA ALA A 40 -1.47 0.59 0.90
C ALA A 40 -2.18 1.84 0.35
N LEU A 41 -2.62 2.77 1.21
CA LEU A 41 -3.14 4.06 0.77
C LEU A 41 -2.06 4.88 0.04
N ARG A 42 -0.84 4.92 0.58
CA ARG A 42 0.27 5.71 0.05
C ARG A 42 0.81 5.21 -1.29
N LYS A 43 1.10 3.91 -1.41
CA LYS A 43 1.73 3.29 -2.60
C LYS A 43 0.74 2.60 -3.55
N GLY A 44 -0.50 2.42 -3.11
CA GLY A 44 -1.54 1.82 -3.93
C GLY A 44 -2.51 2.87 -4.43
N VAL A 45 -3.23 3.51 -3.51
CA VAL A 45 -4.35 4.40 -3.87
C VAL A 45 -3.86 5.75 -4.39
N LEU A 46 -3.01 6.47 -3.64
CA LEU A 46 -2.59 7.82 -4.04
C LEU A 46 -1.72 7.80 -5.29
N GLU A 47 -0.83 6.82 -5.42
CA GLU A 47 -0.02 6.62 -6.63
C GLU A 47 -0.91 6.38 -7.85
N ALA A 48 -1.89 5.47 -7.75
CA ALA A 48 -2.84 5.25 -8.84
C ALA A 48 -3.70 6.47 -9.19
N VAL A 49 -4.08 7.28 -8.18
CA VAL A 49 -4.79 8.54 -8.42
C VAL A 49 -3.91 9.54 -9.17
N GLY A 50 -2.65 9.72 -8.73
CA GLY A 50 -1.68 10.59 -9.39
C GLY A 50 -1.43 10.16 -10.85
N GLU A 51 -1.17 8.87 -11.08
CA GLU A 51 -1.00 8.30 -12.42
C GLU A 51 -2.24 8.50 -13.31
N THR A 52 -3.45 8.33 -12.76
CA THR A 52 -4.70 8.55 -13.50
C THR A 52 -4.84 10.01 -13.91
N ILE A 53 -4.58 10.95 -13.00
CA ILE A 53 -4.63 12.39 -13.29
C ILE A 53 -3.61 12.76 -14.36
N GLY A 54 -2.35 12.32 -14.22
CA GLY A 54 -1.30 12.59 -15.21
C GLY A 54 -1.62 11.99 -16.58
N THR A 55 -2.20 10.79 -16.62
CA THR A 55 -2.66 10.17 -17.89
C THR A 55 -3.77 10.98 -18.54
N ILE A 56 -4.72 11.49 -17.76
CA ILE A 56 -5.78 12.37 -18.26
C ILE A 56 -5.19 13.69 -18.76
N ALA A 57 -4.24 14.29 -18.03
CA ALA A 57 -3.57 15.53 -18.44
C ALA A 57 -2.93 15.40 -19.82
N VAL A 58 -2.21 14.31 -20.07
CA VAL A 58 -1.65 14.00 -21.40
C VAL A 58 -2.78 13.85 -22.44
N SER A 59 -3.83 13.09 -22.14
CA SER A 59 -4.93 12.89 -23.08
C SER A 59 -5.70 14.16 -23.42
N VAL A 60 -5.82 15.12 -22.50
CA VAL A 60 -6.54 16.38 -22.72
C VAL A 60 -5.82 17.26 -23.75
N THR A 61 -4.51 17.16 -23.88
CA THR A 61 -3.74 17.91 -24.90
C THR A 61 -4.07 17.51 -26.34
N GLU A 62 -4.69 16.35 -26.54
CA GLU A 62 -5.09 15.83 -27.86
C GLU A 62 -6.54 16.19 -28.22
N VAL A 63 -7.28 16.85 -27.32
CA VAL A 63 -8.68 17.21 -27.55
C VAL A 63 -8.76 18.45 -28.44
N ASP A 64 -9.63 18.42 -29.47
CA ASP A 64 -9.94 19.61 -30.26
C ASP A 64 -10.61 20.66 -29.37
N GLY A 65 -9.92 21.78 -29.12
CA GLY A 65 -10.37 22.82 -28.20
C GLY A 65 -9.61 24.13 -28.38
N ASP A 66 -9.99 25.13 -27.57
CA ASP A 66 -9.28 26.41 -27.49
C ASP A 66 -7.98 26.21 -26.69
N ASP A 67 -6.83 26.58 -27.26
CA ASP A 67 -5.51 26.32 -26.68
C ASP A 67 -5.38 26.90 -25.25
N GLU A 68 -5.95 28.08 -25.01
CA GLU A 68 -5.94 28.72 -23.68
C GLU A 68 -6.78 27.94 -22.65
N GLN A 69 -7.88 27.30 -23.09
CA GLN A 69 -8.67 26.42 -22.22
C GLN A 69 -7.95 25.11 -21.92
N ILE A 70 -7.30 24.52 -22.93
CA ILE A 70 -6.53 23.29 -22.78
C ILE A 70 -5.36 23.53 -21.80
N GLU A 71 -4.59 24.60 -22.00
CA GLU A 71 -3.48 24.99 -21.12
C GLU A 71 -3.95 25.13 -19.67
N ARG A 72 -5.06 25.85 -19.46
CA ARG A 72 -5.65 26.03 -18.13
C ARG A 72 -6.10 24.71 -17.50
N VAL A 73 -6.69 23.79 -18.27
CA VAL A 73 -7.10 22.49 -17.74
C VAL A 73 -5.87 21.65 -17.37
N THR A 74 -4.84 21.63 -18.22
CA THR A 74 -3.62 20.87 -17.92
C THR A 74 -2.89 21.42 -16.70
N GLU A 75 -2.80 22.74 -16.53
CA GLU A 75 -2.21 23.36 -15.32
C GLU A 75 -2.95 22.92 -14.06
N LEU A 76 -4.29 22.91 -14.08
CA LEU A 76 -5.09 22.45 -12.94
C LEU A 76 -4.93 20.96 -12.66
N LEU A 77 -4.75 20.13 -13.69
CA LEU A 77 -4.51 18.69 -13.51
C LEU A 77 -3.12 18.42 -12.95
N ASP A 78 -2.10 19.14 -13.41
CA ASP A 78 -0.73 19.05 -12.89
C ASP A 78 -0.68 19.48 -11.42
N GLU A 79 -1.36 20.58 -11.07
CA GLU A 79 -1.54 20.99 -9.67
C GLU A 79 -2.24 19.91 -8.85
N ALA A 80 -3.32 19.32 -9.37
CA ALA A 80 -4.06 18.27 -8.67
C ALA A 80 -3.21 17.01 -8.43
N GLN A 81 -2.40 16.61 -9.41
CA GLN A 81 -1.45 15.51 -9.27
C GLN A 81 -0.42 15.83 -8.17
N ALA A 82 0.19 17.03 -8.22
CA ALA A 82 1.14 17.46 -7.21
C ALA A 82 0.53 17.50 -5.80
N TYR A 83 -0.72 17.94 -5.64
CA TYR A 83 -1.41 17.92 -4.35
C TYR A 83 -1.61 16.50 -3.79
N VAL A 84 -1.86 15.51 -4.65
CA VAL A 84 -2.00 14.11 -4.23
C VAL A 84 -0.68 13.59 -3.67
N GLU A 85 0.42 13.84 -4.39
CA GLU A 85 1.77 13.38 -4.05
C GLU A 85 2.34 14.14 -2.85
N ASP A 86 2.43 15.48 -2.93
CA ASP A 86 3.15 16.31 -1.97
C ASP A 86 2.35 16.62 -0.71
N SER A 87 1.02 16.67 -0.77
CA SER A 87 0.21 17.06 0.38
C SER A 87 -0.25 15.84 1.16
N THR A 88 -0.92 14.91 0.48
CA THR A 88 -1.46 13.72 1.16
C THR A 88 -0.39 12.66 1.33
N GLY A 89 0.43 12.42 0.30
CA GLY A 89 1.54 11.46 0.35
C GLY A 89 2.52 11.77 1.49
N ASP A 90 3.05 13.00 1.56
CA ASP A 90 3.97 13.42 2.62
C ASP A 90 3.42 13.23 4.02
N ARG A 91 2.13 13.53 4.23
CA ARG A 91 1.51 13.37 5.56
C ARG A 91 1.41 11.90 5.94
N LEU A 92 1.08 11.02 4.99
CA LEU A 92 1.09 9.58 5.23
C LEU A 92 2.50 9.08 5.52
N ASP A 93 3.50 9.55 4.76
CA ASP A 93 4.90 9.18 4.97
C ASP A 93 5.39 9.57 6.38
N ARG A 94 5.08 10.80 6.84
CA ARG A 94 5.37 11.23 8.21
C ARG A 94 4.67 10.41 9.28
N VAL A 95 3.42 10.01 9.06
CA VAL A 95 2.71 9.12 10.00
C VAL A 95 3.40 7.75 10.03
N LEU A 96 3.79 7.21 8.87
CA LEU A 96 4.48 5.93 8.77
C LEU A 96 5.86 5.97 9.44
N GLU A 97 6.60 7.08 9.35
CA GLU A 97 7.84 7.29 10.10
C GLU A 97 7.64 7.20 11.62
N ILE A 98 6.52 7.70 12.13
CA ILE A 98 6.17 7.64 13.55
C ILE A 98 5.76 6.21 13.96
N LEU A 99 5.01 5.50 13.11
CA LEU A 99 4.53 4.15 13.42
C LEU A 99 5.60 3.08 13.26
N THR A 100 6.52 3.24 12.29
CA THR A 100 7.52 2.21 11.94
C THR A 100 8.36 1.73 13.13
N PRO A 101 8.86 2.60 14.04
CA PRO A 101 9.58 2.17 15.22
C PRO A 101 8.79 1.24 16.16
N MET A 102 7.46 1.28 16.11
CA MET A 102 6.57 0.45 16.95
C MET A 102 6.32 -0.94 16.36
N LEU A 103 6.73 -1.20 15.12
CA LEU A 103 6.59 -2.49 14.47
C LEU A 103 7.65 -3.49 14.95
N LEU A 104 7.32 -4.77 14.84
CA LEU A 104 8.28 -5.86 15.05
C LEU A 104 9.39 -5.78 14.01
N ALA A 105 10.63 -5.97 14.46
CA ALA A 105 11.77 -6.14 13.57
C ALA A 105 11.88 -7.62 13.18
N CYS A 106 12.12 -7.87 11.89
CA CYS A 106 12.50 -9.20 11.43
C CYS A 106 13.85 -9.59 12.06
N GLU A 107 13.94 -10.79 12.64
CA GLU A 107 15.17 -11.28 13.27
C GLU A 107 16.32 -11.44 12.26
N ASP A 108 16.01 -11.89 11.04
CA ASP A 108 17.04 -12.12 10.01
C ASP A 108 17.52 -10.83 9.32
N CYS A 109 16.58 -10.00 8.82
CA CYS A 109 16.95 -8.84 8.01
C CYS A 109 16.92 -7.51 8.77
N GLY A 110 16.50 -7.51 10.04
CA GLY A 110 16.42 -6.32 10.89
C GLY A 110 15.34 -5.30 10.52
N GLN A 111 14.63 -5.50 9.39
CA GLN A 111 13.65 -4.54 8.90
C GLN A 111 12.37 -4.59 9.73
N LYS A 112 11.88 -3.41 10.12
CA LYS A 112 10.59 -3.22 10.79
C LYS A 112 9.50 -3.05 9.75
N LYS A 113 8.64 -4.07 9.61
CA LYS A 113 7.59 -4.08 8.59
C LYS A 113 6.25 -4.59 9.15
N PRO A 114 5.11 -4.16 8.59
CA PRO A 114 3.80 -4.60 9.06
C PRO A 114 3.57 -6.12 8.91
N GLU A 115 4.26 -6.76 7.98
CA GLU A 115 4.09 -8.19 7.70
C GLU A 115 4.92 -9.10 8.61
N VAL A 116 5.78 -8.53 9.47
CA VAL A 116 6.57 -9.32 10.42
C VAL A 116 5.63 -9.94 11.45
N ARG A 117 5.73 -11.26 11.62
CA ARG A 117 4.93 -12.02 12.58
C ARG A 117 5.84 -12.96 13.36
N VAL A 118 5.51 -13.18 14.63
CA VAL A 118 6.12 -14.25 15.43
C VAL A 118 5.60 -15.59 14.91
N MET A 119 6.52 -16.48 14.56
CA MET A 119 6.21 -17.83 14.06
C MET A 119 7.26 -18.84 14.55
N PRO A 120 6.92 -20.14 14.56
CA PRO A 120 7.92 -21.20 14.70
C PRO A 120 9.03 -21.02 13.66
N ASP A 121 10.29 -21.24 14.05
CA ASP A 121 11.43 -21.19 13.14
C ASP A 121 11.19 -22.16 11.97
N PRO A 122 11.07 -21.65 10.73
CA PRO A 122 10.70 -22.47 9.58
C PRO A 122 11.71 -23.58 9.29
N PHE A 123 12.99 -23.35 9.59
CA PHE A 123 14.05 -24.36 9.42
C PHE A 123 13.84 -25.54 10.37
N SER A 124 13.82 -25.31 11.68
CA SER A 124 13.64 -26.39 12.67
C SER A 124 12.31 -27.10 12.52
N THR A 125 11.25 -26.37 12.15
CA THR A 125 9.93 -26.96 11.85
C THR A 125 9.98 -27.93 10.67
N ALA A 126 10.80 -27.64 9.66
CA ALA A 126 10.96 -28.51 8.49
C ALA A 126 11.88 -29.72 8.77
N VAL A 127 12.96 -29.53 9.52
CA VAL A 127 13.95 -30.58 9.82
C VAL A 127 13.45 -31.56 10.90
N TYR A 128 12.72 -31.06 11.92
CA TYR A 128 12.27 -31.84 13.07
C TYR A 128 10.75 -31.72 13.30
N PRO A 129 9.90 -32.07 12.32
CA PRO A 129 8.46 -31.83 12.38
C PRO A 129 7.74 -32.56 13.53
N GLU A 130 8.37 -33.58 14.12
CA GLU A 130 7.89 -34.29 15.30
C GLU A 130 8.06 -33.52 16.62
N GLU A 131 8.95 -32.52 16.66
CA GLU A 131 9.17 -31.71 17.85
C GLU A 131 8.06 -30.65 17.97
N PRO A 132 7.22 -30.67 19.02
CA PRO A 132 6.10 -29.73 19.11
C PRO A 132 6.51 -28.32 19.55
N ASP A 133 7.75 -28.13 20.01
CA ASP A 133 8.24 -26.88 20.61
C ASP A 133 9.43 -26.33 19.83
N HIS A 134 9.13 -25.60 18.75
CA HIS A 134 10.13 -24.91 17.95
C HIS A 134 10.35 -23.48 18.46
N TYR A 135 11.59 -23.00 18.36
CA TYR A 135 11.95 -21.63 18.69
C TYR A 135 11.03 -20.64 17.94
N GLN A 136 10.45 -19.70 18.68
CA GLN A 136 9.57 -18.68 18.12
C GLN A 136 10.38 -17.45 17.74
N MET A 137 10.27 -17.00 16.50
CA MET A 137 11.02 -15.85 15.99
C MET A 137 10.15 -14.91 15.14
N PRO A 138 10.35 -13.60 15.22
CA PRO A 138 9.70 -12.63 14.36
C PRO A 138 10.33 -12.63 12.97
N LEU A 139 9.60 -13.05 11.95
CA LEU A 139 10.08 -13.07 10.56
C LEU A 139 9.15 -12.32 9.63
N CYS A 140 9.72 -11.63 8.64
CA CYS A 140 8.97 -11.18 7.48
C CYS A 140 8.80 -12.34 6.46
N PRO A 141 7.78 -12.31 5.59
CA PRO A 141 7.49 -13.43 4.70
C PRO A 141 8.68 -13.88 3.82
N PRO A 142 9.48 -12.96 3.21
CA PRO A 142 10.65 -13.39 2.44
C PRO A 142 11.71 -14.11 3.26
N CYS A 143 11.99 -13.66 4.50
CA CYS A 143 12.96 -14.32 5.37
C CYS A 143 12.43 -15.67 5.88
N ALA A 144 11.13 -15.76 6.18
CA ALA A 144 10.50 -17.02 6.55
C ALA A 144 10.62 -18.07 5.44
N THR A 145 10.36 -17.68 4.18
CA THR A 145 10.55 -18.56 3.02
C THR A 145 12.02 -18.96 2.86
N ALA A 146 12.95 -18.02 2.95
CA ALA A 146 14.37 -18.31 2.83
C ALA A 146 14.86 -19.31 3.88
N ARG A 147 14.48 -19.13 5.16
CA ARG A 147 14.82 -20.08 6.23
C ARG A 147 14.24 -21.47 6.00
N PHE A 148 13.02 -21.55 5.47
CA PHE A 148 12.42 -22.84 5.10
C PHE A 148 13.17 -23.51 3.96
N GLU A 149 13.60 -22.75 2.95
CA GLU A 149 14.38 -23.28 1.81
C GLU A 149 15.79 -23.75 2.20
N GLU A 150 16.30 -23.32 3.36
CA GLU A 150 17.60 -23.77 3.90
C GLU A 150 17.54 -25.13 4.62
N SER A 151 16.35 -25.67 4.92
CA SER A 151 16.15 -26.91 5.69
C SER A 151 16.57 -28.19 4.98
#